data_AF-A0A1C5VZK8-F1
#
_entry.id   AF-A0A1C5VZK8-F1
#
_cell.length_a   1.000
_cell.length_b   1.000
_cell.length_c   1.000
_cell.angle_alpha   90.00
_cell.angle_beta   90.00
_cell.angle_gamma   90.00
#
_symmetry.space_group_name_H-M   'P 1'
#
loop_
_entity.id
_entity.type
_entity.pdbx_description
1 polymer ?
#
loop_
_entity_poly.entity_id
_entity_poly.type
_entity_poly.pdbx_seq_one_letter_code
_entity_poly.pdbx_strand_id
1 'polypeptide(L)'
;MTNEKFEDIWDNIILKLFDEITPQKDVFIASRSKYKIYKEYQKQKTFLKLNYMENPNTHLDRHKIAACMLYAIVKVQPIRIKKVSIWRNFWGNKRYSYSFLMLNEYLGLYTAFSIVESFREYEQSIDKCATFQRSGIKLPMTCNGEDYIYNTCLDLYLSKKKNKINILTFANVLFLLEIGEFPEKGNDSLIESEIMK
;
A
#
# COMPACT_ATOMS: atom_id res chain seq x y z
N MET A 1 16.31 0.50 3.56
CA MET A 1 15.68 0.09 4.82
C MET A 1 16.52 -0.97 5.49
N THR A 2 16.92 -0.70 6.73
CA THR A 2 17.60 -1.64 7.65
C THR A 2 16.58 -2.64 8.19
N ASN A 3 17.06 -3.66 8.91
CA ASN A 3 16.16 -4.61 9.58
C ASN A 3 15.30 -3.91 10.63
N GLU A 4 15.88 -3.07 11.48
CA GLU A 4 15.17 -2.31 12.53
C GLU A 4 14.01 -1.48 11.97
N LYS A 5 14.23 -0.74 10.88
CA LYS A 5 13.16 0.03 10.22
C LYS A 5 12.06 -0.87 9.65
N PHE A 6 12.39 -2.09 9.23
CA PHE A 6 11.38 -3.05 8.77
C PHE A 6 10.57 -3.61 9.95
N GLU A 7 11.22 -3.94 11.06
CA GLU A 7 10.58 -4.37 12.30
C GLU A 7 9.56 -3.31 12.78
N ASP A 8 9.96 -2.05 12.74
CA ASP A 8 9.10 -0.92 13.11
C ASP A 8 7.86 -0.80 12.21
N ILE A 9 8.04 -0.85 10.87
CA ILE A 9 6.90 -0.90 9.94
C ILE A 9 6.00 -2.11 10.22
N TRP A 10 6.59 -3.27 10.51
CA TRP A 10 5.81 -4.47 10.79
C TRP A 10 4.94 -4.31 12.02
N ASP A 11 5.54 -3.93 13.15
CA ASP A 11 4.87 -3.88 14.44
C ASP A 11 3.91 -2.69 14.53
N ASN A 12 4.28 -1.53 13.98
CA ASN A 12 3.51 -0.29 14.13
C ASN A 12 2.56 0.03 12.98
N ILE A 13 2.74 -0.55 11.79
CA ILE A 13 1.82 -0.36 10.65
C ILE A 13 1.10 -1.65 10.32
N ILE A 14 1.84 -2.69 9.91
CA ILE A 14 1.24 -3.87 9.28
C ILE A 14 0.34 -4.62 10.25
N LEU A 15 0.77 -4.83 11.50
CA LEU A 15 -0.05 -5.52 12.51
C LEU A 15 -1.30 -4.71 12.89
N LYS A 16 -1.18 -3.39 13.09
CA LYS A 16 -2.33 -2.53 13.41
C LYS A 16 -3.35 -2.50 12.27
N LEU A 17 -2.89 -2.32 11.04
CA LEU A 17 -3.75 -2.38 9.86
C LEU A 17 -4.44 -3.73 9.71
N PHE A 18 -3.73 -4.83 10.01
CA PHE A 18 -4.33 -6.15 10.01
C PHE A 18 -5.50 -6.25 10.99
N ASP A 19 -5.32 -5.80 12.23
CA ASP A 19 -6.36 -5.83 13.26
C ASP A 19 -7.58 -4.98 12.86
N GLU A 20 -7.36 -3.84 12.19
CA GLU A 20 -8.43 -2.95 11.71
C GLU A 20 -9.22 -3.55 10.52
N ILE A 21 -8.53 -4.06 9.50
CA ILE A 21 -9.19 -4.55 8.27
C ILE A 21 -9.74 -5.97 8.42
N THR A 22 -9.37 -6.69 9.48
CA THR A 22 -9.80 -8.09 9.73
C THR A 22 -10.48 -8.28 11.08
N PRO A 23 -11.66 -7.67 11.32
CA PRO A 23 -12.37 -7.83 12.61
C PRO A 23 -12.89 -9.26 12.86
N GLN A 24 -12.73 -10.18 11.90
CA GLN A 24 -13.28 -11.54 11.94
C GLN A 24 -12.26 -12.54 12.53
N LYS A 25 -12.70 -13.35 13.50
CA LYS A 25 -11.88 -14.37 14.21
C LYS A 25 -11.30 -15.49 13.31
N ASP A 26 -11.70 -15.52 12.05
CA ASP A 26 -11.40 -16.61 11.11
C ASP A 26 -10.21 -16.30 10.18
N VAL A 27 -9.63 -15.11 10.34
CA VAL A 27 -8.52 -14.60 9.56
C VAL A 27 -7.29 -14.49 10.44
N PHE A 28 -6.10 -14.78 9.90
CA PHE A 28 -4.84 -14.72 10.64
C PHE A 28 -3.67 -14.39 9.71
N ILE A 29 -2.58 -13.86 10.28
CA ILE A 29 -1.29 -13.75 9.57
C ILE A 29 -0.57 -15.10 9.63
N ALA A 30 -0.23 -15.66 8.48
CA ALA A 30 0.50 -16.91 8.40
C ALA A 30 1.88 -16.82 9.06
N SER A 31 2.31 -17.91 9.68
CA SER A 31 3.65 -18.00 10.26
C SER A 31 4.74 -17.72 9.21
N ARG A 32 5.84 -17.09 9.66
CA ARG A 32 6.98 -16.67 8.83
C ARG A 32 6.65 -15.60 7.77
N SER A 33 5.44 -15.03 7.75
CA SER A 33 5.09 -13.99 6.78
C SER A 33 5.97 -12.75 6.90
N LYS A 34 6.30 -12.31 8.13
CA LYS A 34 7.24 -11.22 8.41
C LYS A 34 8.56 -11.40 7.66
N TYR A 35 9.21 -12.55 7.86
CA TYR A 35 10.46 -12.90 7.19
C TYR A 35 10.32 -12.97 5.66
N LYS A 36 9.24 -13.59 5.15
CA LYS A 36 9.00 -13.71 3.70
C LYS A 36 8.79 -12.34 3.05
N ILE A 37 8.05 -11.44 3.70
CA ILE A 37 7.82 -10.07 3.22
C ILE A 37 9.14 -9.30 3.23
N TYR A 38 9.92 -9.38 4.31
CA TYR A 38 11.24 -8.75 4.36
C TYR A 38 12.14 -9.22 3.20
N LYS A 39 12.22 -10.53 2.98
CA LYS A 39 13.04 -11.11 1.91
C LYS A 39 12.58 -10.66 0.53
N GLU A 40 11.27 -10.67 0.25
CA GLU A 40 10.74 -10.22 -1.04
C GLU A 40 10.95 -8.71 -1.22
N TYR A 41 10.75 -7.89 -0.19
CA TYR A 41 11.05 -6.46 -0.21
C TYR A 41 12.52 -6.20 -0.57
N GLN A 42 13.48 -6.86 0.10
CA GLN A 42 14.90 -6.66 -0.19
C GLN A 42 15.25 -7.09 -1.63
N LYS A 43 14.66 -8.19 -2.11
CA LYS A 43 14.83 -8.63 -3.50
C LYS A 43 14.37 -7.55 -4.48
N GLN A 44 13.18 -6.99 -4.29
CA GLN A 44 12.63 -5.97 -5.19
C GLN A 44 13.39 -4.65 -5.10
N LYS A 45 13.79 -4.24 -3.90
CA LYS A 45 14.64 -3.08 -3.69
C LYS A 45 15.99 -3.21 -4.40
N THR A 46 16.64 -4.37 -4.32
CA THR A 46 17.89 -4.64 -5.03
C THR A 46 17.67 -4.63 -6.54
N PHE A 47 16.59 -5.27 -7.02
CA PHE A 47 16.24 -5.24 -8.43
C PHE A 47 16.05 -3.80 -8.95
N LEU A 48 15.32 -2.95 -8.21
CA LEU A 48 15.15 -1.55 -8.60
C LEU A 48 16.47 -0.78 -8.66
N LYS A 49 17.31 -0.92 -7.62
CA LYS A 49 18.62 -0.26 -7.55
C LYS A 49 19.51 -0.62 -8.73
N LEU A 50 19.53 -1.89 -9.14
CA LEU A 50 20.43 -2.37 -10.18
C LEU A 50 19.95 -2.11 -11.60
N ASN A 51 18.63 -2.07 -11.83
CA ASN A 51 18.07 -2.06 -13.19
C ASN A 51 17.45 -0.72 -13.60
N TYR A 52 17.15 0.17 -12.65
CA TYR A 52 16.43 1.41 -12.95
C TYR A 52 17.09 2.68 -12.42
N MET A 53 17.91 2.59 -11.37
CA MET A 53 18.61 3.77 -10.88
C MET A 53 19.88 4.00 -11.71
N GLU A 54 20.13 5.25 -12.08
CA GLU A 54 21.40 5.64 -12.74
C GLU A 54 22.61 5.31 -11.84
N ASN A 55 22.46 5.53 -10.54
CA ASN A 55 23.46 5.15 -9.54
C ASN A 55 22.85 4.23 -8.46
N PRO A 56 23.17 2.92 -8.46
CA PRO A 56 22.63 1.95 -7.51
C PRO A 56 22.94 2.24 -6.04
N ASN A 57 23.97 3.03 -5.75
CA ASN A 57 24.39 3.36 -4.39
C ASN A 57 23.52 4.45 -3.74
N THR A 58 22.72 5.16 -4.53
CA THR A 58 21.81 6.20 -4.02
C THR A 58 20.64 5.62 -3.23
N HIS A 59 20.02 6.44 -2.38
CA HIS A 59 18.82 6.06 -1.65
C HIS A 59 17.61 6.03 -2.58
N LEU A 60 16.76 5.01 -2.42
CA LEU A 60 15.44 5.02 -3.07
C LEU A 60 14.57 6.08 -2.41
N ASP A 61 13.82 6.82 -3.22
CA ASP A 61 12.77 7.70 -2.72
C ASP A 61 11.65 6.91 -2.01
N ARG A 62 10.88 7.62 -1.18
CA ARG A 62 9.82 7.04 -0.34
C ARG A 62 8.75 6.30 -1.15
N HIS A 63 8.40 6.77 -2.35
CA HIS A 63 7.38 6.13 -3.19
C HIS A 63 7.85 4.78 -3.74
N LYS A 64 9.13 4.69 -4.17
CA LYS A 64 9.72 3.40 -4.57
C LYS A 64 9.86 2.44 -3.38
N ILE A 65 10.14 2.95 -2.17
CA ILE A 65 10.17 2.13 -0.94
C ILE A 65 8.77 1.58 -0.65
N ALA A 66 7.76 2.43 -0.64
CA ALA A 66 6.37 2.07 -0.40
C ALA A 66 5.84 1.06 -1.45
N ALA A 67 6.13 1.28 -2.73
CA ALA A 67 5.76 0.37 -3.81
C ALA A 67 6.44 -1.00 -3.69
N CYS A 68 7.71 -1.06 -3.27
CA CYS A 68 8.38 -2.33 -2.97
C CYS A 68 7.67 -3.08 -1.83
N MET A 69 7.23 -2.36 -0.80
CA MET A 69 6.52 -2.97 0.34
C MET A 69 5.13 -3.49 -0.06
N LEU A 70 4.36 -2.68 -0.79
CA LEU A 70 3.08 -3.07 -1.39
C LEU A 70 3.24 -4.38 -2.17
N TYR A 71 4.20 -4.41 -3.10
CA TYR A 71 4.46 -5.60 -3.91
C TYR A 71 4.79 -6.82 -3.03
N ALA A 72 5.67 -6.67 -2.04
CA ALA A 72 6.08 -7.76 -1.17
C ALA A 72 4.89 -8.35 -0.38
N ILE A 73 4.03 -7.51 0.18
CA ILE A 73 2.83 -7.93 0.91
C ILE A 73 1.87 -8.67 -0.02
N VAL A 74 1.55 -8.08 -1.18
CA VAL A 74 0.62 -8.67 -2.16
C VAL A 74 1.16 -10.00 -2.72
N LYS A 75 2.48 -10.10 -2.91
CA LYS A 75 3.12 -11.32 -3.41
C LYS A 75 3.14 -12.44 -2.37
N VAL A 76 3.47 -12.12 -1.11
CA VAL A 76 3.57 -13.12 -0.03
C VAL A 76 2.20 -13.58 0.46
N GLN A 77 1.21 -12.68 0.41
CA GLN A 77 -0.14 -12.90 0.91
C GLN A 77 -0.12 -13.37 2.39
N PRO A 78 0.28 -12.49 3.33
CA PRO A 78 0.37 -12.82 4.75
C PRO A 78 -0.96 -13.25 5.36
N ILE A 79 -2.06 -12.63 4.96
CA ILE A 79 -3.40 -12.89 5.49
C ILE A 79 -3.95 -14.19 4.91
N ARG A 80 -4.34 -15.10 5.79
CA ARG A 80 -4.94 -16.41 5.48
C ARG A 80 -6.24 -16.62 6.25
N ILE A 81 -7.08 -17.47 5.69
CA ILE A 81 -8.38 -17.83 6.27
C ILE A 81 -8.27 -19.24 6.85
N LYS A 82 -8.85 -19.46 8.03
CA LYS A 82 -8.93 -20.79 8.66
C LYS A 82 -9.67 -21.75 7.74
N LYS A 83 -9.12 -22.96 7.55
CA LYS A 83 -9.72 -24.00 6.69
C LYS A 83 -11.17 -24.30 7.08
N VAL A 84 -11.44 -24.40 8.39
CA VAL A 84 -12.79 -24.66 8.92
C VAL A 84 -13.81 -23.64 8.39
N SER A 85 -13.44 -22.38 8.32
CA SER A 85 -14.30 -21.29 7.84
C SER A 85 -14.54 -21.38 6.34
N ILE A 86 -13.52 -21.77 5.57
CA ILE A 86 -13.64 -22.02 4.12
C ILE A 86 -14.64 -23.17 3.89
N TRP A 87 -14.50 -24.28 4.59
CA TRP A 87 -15.41 -25.42 4.49
C TRP A 87 -16.83 -25.02 4.87
N ARG A 88 -17.03 -24.33 6.00
CA ARG A 88 -18.34 -23.86 6.43
C ARG A 88 -19.04 -23.01 5.37
N ASN A 89 -18.33 -22.10 4.71
CA ASN A 89 -18.90 -21.28 3.65
C ASN A 89 -19.18 -22.07 2.38
N PHE A 90 -18.31 -23.02 2.01
CA PHE A 90 -18.53 -23.91 0.88
C PHE A 90 -19.80 -24.74 1.03
N TRP A 91 -19.96 -25.43 2.17
CA TRP A 91 -21.15 -26.24 2.45
C TRP A 91 -22.44 -25.40 2.57
N GLY A 92 -22.31 -24.13 3.00
CA GLY A 92 -23.42 -23.18 3.06
C GLY A 92 -23.76 -22.50 1.73
N ASN A 93 -23.12 -22.86 0.62
CA ASN A 93 -23.24 -22.15 -0.68
C ASN A 93 -23.00 -20.63 -0.59
N LYS A 94 -22.19 -20.18 0.38
CA LYS A 94 -21.86 -18.77 0.57
C LYS A 94 -20.57 -18.43 -0.15
N ARG A 95 -20.60 -17.39 -0.98
CA ARG A 95 -19.39 -16.82 -1.59
C ARG A 95 -18.83 -15.73 -0.69
N TYR A 96 -17.51 -15.68 -0.56
CA TYR A 96 -16.85 -14.53 0.04
C TYR A 96 -17.02 -13.31 -0.88
N SER A 97 -17.23 -12.13 -0.29
CA SER A 97 -17.22 -10.87 -1.03
C SER A 97 -15.83 -10.61 -1.62
N TYR A 98 -15.75 -9.81 -2.68
CA TYR A 98 -14.47 -9.41 -3.25
C TYR A 98 -13.58 -8.70 -2.23
N SER A 99 -14.14 -7.80 -1.41
CA SER A 99 -13.37 -7.10 -0.37
C SER A 99 -12.67 -8.07 0.58
N PHE A 100 -13.31 -9.19 0.90
CA PHE A 100 -12.71 -10.25 1.71
C PHE A 100 -11.61 -11.04 0.97
N LEU A 101 -11.77 -11.25 -0.34
CA LEU A 101 -10.74 -11.90 -1.17
C LEU A 101 -9.50 -11.01 -1.39
N MET A 102 -9.66 -9.70 -1.22
CA MET A 102 -8.65 -8.65 -1.47
C MET A 102 -7.95 -8.17 -0.20
N LEU A 103 -8.11 -8.84 0.95
CA LEU A 103 -7.53 -8.40 2.22
C LEU A 103 -6.01 -8.14 2.16
N ASN A 104 -5.27 -8.93 1.39
CA ASN A 104 -3.82 -8.74 1.25
C ASN A 104 -3.48 -7.50 0.40
N GLU A 105 -4.31 -7.18 -0.58
CA GLU A 105 -4.21 -5.98 -1.39
C GLU A 105 -4.52 -4.72 -0.58
N TYR A 106 -5.59 -4.75 0.21
CA TYR A 106 -5.90 -3.68 1.17
C TYR A 106 -4.74 -3.47 2.16
N LEU A 107 -4.24 -4.54 2.77
CA LEU A 107 -3.11 -4.45 3.70
C LEU A 107 -1.89 -3.83 3.03
N GLY A 108 -1.55 -4.29 1.82
CA GLY A 108 -0.41 -3.78 1.06
C GLY A 108 -0.56 -2.30 0.69
N LEU A 109 -1.75 -1.89 0.24
CA LEU A 109 -2.01 -0.52 -0.21
C LEU A 109 -1.99 0.47 0.95
N TYR A 110 -2.70 0.16 2.05
CA TYR A 110 -2.66 1.00 3.24
C TYR A 110 -1.26 1.06 3.87
N THR A 111 -0.50 -0.04 3.85
CA THR A 111 0.89 -0.02 4.32
C THR A 111 1.74 0.93 3.47
N ALA A 112 1.55 0.94 2.15
CA ALA A 112 2.26 1.86 1.27
C ALA A 112 1.91 3.33 1.55
N PHE A 113 0.64 3.65 1.77
CA PHE A 113 0.24 5.00 2.14
C PHE A 113 0.85 5.45 3.47
N SER A 114 0.79 4.62 4.52
CA SER A 114 1.42 4.93 5.80
C SER A 114 2.93 5.14 5.66
N ILE A 115 3.61 4.39 4.80
CA ILE A 115 5.04 4.63 4.53
C ILE A 115 5.26 6.00 3.88
N VAL A 116 4.49 6.36 2.86
CA VAL A 116 4.64 7.66 2.19
C VAL A 116 4.43 8.80 3.19
N GLU A 117 3.37 8.73 4.01
CA GLU A 117 3.06 9.78 4.98
C GLU A 117 4.07 9.87 6.13
N SER A 118 4.58 8.77 6.64
CA SER A 118 5.57 8.85 7.73
C SER A 118 6.91 9.44 7.29
N PHE A 119 7.27 9.33 6.01
CA PHE A 119 8.42 10.08 5.49
C PHE A 119 8.08 11.58 5.35
N ARG A 120 6.85 11.94 4.99
CA ARG A 120 6.38 13.33 4.93
C ARG A 120 6.41 14.01 6.30
N GLU A 121 5.90 13.34 7.35
CA GLU A 121 5.93 13.87 8.72
C GLU A 121 7.35 14.05 9.24
N TYR A 122 8.25 13.09 8.95
CA TYR A 122 9.66 13.18 9.31
C TYR A 122 10.36 14.38 8.67
N GLU A 123 10.05 14.71 7.41
CA GLU A 123 10.59 15.90 6.72
C GLU A 123 10.05 17.22 7.31
N GLN A 124 8.88 17.20 7.95
CA GLN A 124 8.21 18.39 8.49
C GLN A 124 8.48 18.65 9.99
N SER A 125 8.92 17.64 10.77
CA SER A 125 9.20 17.79 12.20
C SER A 125 10.70 17.76 12.52
N ILE A 126 11.24 18.86 13.08
CA ILE A 126 12.65 18.94 13.54
C ILE A 126 12.92 18.05 14.77
N ASP A 127 11.88 17.68 15.52
CA ASP A 127 12.03 16.94 16.77
C ASP A 127 10.72 16.19 17.06
N LYS A 128 10.70 14.86 16.84
CA LYS A 128 9.84 13.88 17.54
C LYS A 128 10.01 12.47 17.00
N CYS A 129 9.95 11.54 17.95
CA CYS A 129 9.76 10.11 17.77
C CYS A 129 8.44 9.86 17.01
N ALA A 130 8.48 9.92 15.68
CA ALA A 130 7.30 9.78 14.83
C ALA A 130 6.80 8.33 14.91
N THR A 131 5.73 8.14 15.67
CA THR A 131 4.98 6.88 15.64
C THR A 131 4.22 6.86 14.31
N PHE A 132 4.32 5.78 13.55
CA PHE A 132 3.57 5.62 12.31
C PHE A 132 2.07 5.85 12.54
N GLN A 133 1.51 6.91 11.94
CA GLN A 133 0.07 7.21 11.95
C GLN A 133 -0.59 6.80 10.63
N ARG A 134 -1.92 6.63 10.66
CA ARG A 134 -2.73 6.26 9.48
C ARG A 134 -2.66 7.38 8.45
N SER A 135 -2.61 6.98 7.19
CA SER A 135 -2.57 7.94 6.10
C SER A 135 -3.87 8.77 6.00
N GLY A 136 -3.77 10.10 5.97
CA GLY A 136 -4.83 11.06 5.63
C GLY A 136 -5.11 11.24 4.13
N ILE A 137 -4.48 10.45 3.23
CA ILE A 137 -4.62 10.59 1.78
C ILE A 137 -6.07 10.75 1.32
N LYS A 138 -6.39 11.93 0.77
CA LYS A 138 -7.68 12.23 0.14
C LYS A 138 -7.70 11.60 -1.25
N LEU A 139 -8.62 10.67 -1.45
CA LEU A 139 -8.76 9.97 -2.72
C LEU A 139 -9.86 10.60 -3.57
N PRO A 140 -9.72 10.57 -4.91
CA PRO A 140 -10.75 11.09 -5.80
C PRO A 140 -12.05 10.29 -5.66
N MET A 141 -13.17 10.99 -5.85
CA MET A 141 -14.46 10.32 -5.99
C MET A 141 -14.51 9.51 -7.28
N THR A 142 -15.21 8.39 -7.25
CA THR A 142 -15.39 7.49 -8.39
C THR A 142 -16.84 7.55 -8.88
N CYS A 143 -17.04 7.34 -10.17
CA CYS A 143 -18.37 7.35 -10.79
C CYS A 143 -18.97 5.95 -10.98
N ASN A 144 -18.28 4.89 -10.56
CA ASN A 144 -18.70 3.50 -10.75
C ASN A 144 -19.38 2.89 -9.52
N GLY A 145 -19.70 3.69 -8.50
CA GLY A 145 -20.39 3.26 -7.28
C GLY A 145 -19.50 2.58 -6.22
N GLU A 146 -18.21 2.42 -6.47
CA GLU A 146 -17.24 1.81 -5.55
C GLU A 146 -16.05 2.74 -5.34
N ASP A 147 -15.51 2.83 -4.12
CA ASP A 147 -14.42 3.77 -3.83
C ASP A 147 -13.10 3.46 -4.59
N TYR A 148 -12.22 4.45 -4.64
CA TYR A 148 -10.94 4.33 -5.37
C TYR A 148 -10.05 3.21 -4.81
N ILE A 149 -10.13 2.94 -3.50
CA ILE A 149 -9.35 1.88 -2.85
C ILE A 149 -9.83 0.51 -3.32
N TYR A 150 -11.14 0.30 -3.36
CA TYR A 150 -11.75 -0.93 -3.85
C TYR A 150 -11.29 -1.20 -5.28
N ASN A 151 -11.40 -0.21 -6.17
CA ASN A 151 -10.99 -0.36 -7.56
C ASN A 151 -9.48 -0.66 -7.70
N THR A 152 -8.64 0.02 -6.93
CA THR A 152 -7.19 -0.22 -6.92
C THR A 152 -6.85 -1.62 -6.38
N CYS A 153 -7.51 -2.05 -5.31
CA CYS A 153 -7.34 -3.39 -4.74
C CYS A 153 -7.83 -4.48 -5.70
N LEU A 154 -8.90 -4.21 -6.45
CA LEU A 154 -9.41 -5.13 -7.48
C LEU A 154 -8.41 -5.29 -8.62
N ASP A 155 -7.83 -4.19 -9.12
CA ASP A 155 -6.75 -4.28 -10.11
C ASP A 155 -5.55 -5.06 -9.55
N LEU A 156 -5.06 -4.72 -8.35
CA LEU A 156 -3.97 -5.44 -7.70
C LEU A 156 -4.26 -6.95 -7.59
N TYR A 157 -5.48 -7.31 -7.20
CA TYR A 157 -5.91 -8.70 -7.05
C TYR A 157 -5.89 -9.46 -8.39
N LEU A 158 -6.38 -8.84 -9.46
CA LEU A 158 -6.38 -9.42 -10.81
C LEU A 158 -4.98 -9.46 -11.43
N SER A 159 -4.21 -8.39 -11.26
CA SER A 159 -2.83 -8.24 -11.75
C SER A 159 -1.87 -9.21 -11.07
N LYS A 160 -2.04 -9.45 -9.76
CA LYS A 160 -1.34 -10.51 -9.01
C LYS A 160 -1.58 -11.88 -9.63
N LYS A 161 -2.83 -12.24 -9.95
CA LYS A 161 -3.16 -13.55 -10.56
C LYS A 161 -2.48 -13.75 -11.91
N LYS A 162 -2.24 -12.67 -12.65
CA LYS A 162 -1.52 -12.67 -13.93
C LYS A 162 0.01 -12.52 -13.77
N ASN A 163 0.50 -12.33 -12.54
CA ASN A 163 1.90 -12.00 -12.23
C ASN A 163 2.40 -10.74 -12.98
N LYS A 164 1.55 -9.71 -13.09
CA LYS A 164 1.80 -8.48 -13.87
C LYS A 164 1.87 -7.19 -13.02
N ILE A 165 2.19 -7.29 -11.74
CA ILE A 165 2.34 -6.10 -10.88
C ILE A 165 3.67 -5.41 -11.21
N ASN A 166 3.63 -4.14 -11.60
CA ASN A 166 4.80 -3.33 -11.88
C ASN A 166 5.06 -2.32 -10.74
N ILE A 167 6.20 -2.46 -10.07
CA ILE A 167 6.57 -1.63 -8.91
C ILE A 167 6.72 -0.16 -9.27
N LEU A 168 7.27 0.16 -10.45
CA LEU A 168 7.45 1.55 -10.88
C LEU A 168 6.13 2.25 -11.16
N THR A 169 5.16 1.51 -11.73
CA THR A 169 3.81 2.03 -11.92
C THR A 169 3.20 2.45 -10.59
N PHE A 170 3.28 1.59 -9.55
CA PHE A 170 2.76 1.93 -8.23
C PHE A 170 3.56 3.05 -7.55
N ALA A 171 4.88 3.13 -7.73
CA ALA A 171 5.66 4.26 -7.24
C ALA A 171 5.19 5.59 -7.84
N ASN A 172 4.91 5.62 -9.15
CA ASN A 172 4.38 6.81 -9.82
C ASN A 172 2.97 7.16 -9.34
N VAL A 173 2.08 6.16 -9.16
CA VAL A 173 0.74 6.39 -8.61
C VAL A 173 0.81 6.98 -7.21
N LEU A 174 1.66 6.44 -6.33
CA LEU A 174 1.83 6.96 -4.98
C LEU A 174 2.35 8.40 -4.97
N PHE A 175 3.30 8.72 -5.86
CA PHE A 175 3.79 10.09 -6.03
C PHE A 175 2.69 11.05 -6.52
N LEU A 176 1.87 10.64 -7.48
CA LEU A 176 0.78 11.47 -7.98
C LEU A 176 -0.32 11.68 -6.93
N LEU A 177 -0.61 10.67 -6.11
CA LEU A 177 -1.56 10.81 -4.99
C LEU A 177 -1.03 11.80 -3.94
N GLU A 178 0.27 11.74 -3.62
CA GLU A 178 0.90 12.69 -2.71
C GLU A 178 0.83 14.13 -3.26
N ILE A 179 1.10 14.34 -4.55
CA ILE A 179 1.01 15.67 -5.18
C ILE A 179 -0.45 16.14 -5.28
N GLY A 180 -1.39 15.25 -5.59
CA GLY A 180 -2.80 15.58 -5.74
C GLY A 180 -3.46 16.08 -4.44
N GLU A 181 -2.85 15.85 -3.28
CA GLU A 181 -3.24 16.49 -2.02
C GLU A 181 -2.87 17.98 -1.94
N PHE A 182 -2.08 18.50 -2.88
CA PHE A 182 -1.73 19.91 -3.00
C PHE A 182 -2.54 20.63 -4.09
N PRO A 183 -3.79 21.02 -3.80
CA PRO A 183 -4.30 22.26 -4.37
C PRO A 183 -4.93 23.10 -3.27
N GLU A 184 -4.13 23.68 -2.36
CA GLU A 184 -4.50 24.93 -1.68
C GLU A 184 -3.25 25.75 -1.34
N LYS A 185 -2.83 26.57 -2.31
CA LYS A 185 -2.57 28.02 -2.16
C LYS A 185 -1.96 28.58 -3.46
N GLY A 186 -2.79 29.17 -4.32
CA GLY A 186 -2.31 30.06 -5.39
C GLY A 186 -3.20 30.16 -6.63
N ASN A 187 -4.21 31.02 -6.55
CA ASN A 187 -4.96 31.65 -7.66
C ASN A 187 -5.74 30.77 -8.65
N ASP A 188 -6.92 30.34 -8.22
CA ASP A 188 -8.05 30.02 -9.13
C ASP A 188 -8.68 31.27 -9.80
N SER A 189 -8.05 32.45 -9.69
CA SER A 189 -8.55 33.69 -10.30
C SER A 189 -7.94 34.04 -11.67
N LEU A 190 -7.01 33.24 -12.20
CA LEU A 190 -6.33 33.57 -13.47
C LEU A 190 -6.76 32.70 -14.66
N ILE A 191 -7.23 31.46 -14.44
CA ILE A 191 -7.50 30.53 -15.54
C ILE A 191 -8.85 30.82 -16.24
N GLU A 192 -9.83 31.43 -15.55
CA GLU A 192 -11.11 31.79 -16.19
C GLU A 192 -11.01 33.03 -17.10
N SER A 193 -9.92 33.81 -17.04
CA SER A 193 -9.78 35.05 -17.81
C SER A 193 -9.11 34.89 -19.19
N GLU A 194 -8.50 33.75 -19.47
CA GLU A 194 -7.82 33.47 -20.76
C GLU A 194 -8.63 32.56 -21.70
N ILE A 195 -9.76 32.01 -21.25
CA ILE A 195 -10.65 31.17 -22.08
C ILE A 195 -11.83 31.98 -22.68
N MET A 196 -12.00 33.25 -22.29
CA MET A 196 -13.04 34.15 -22.83
C MET A 196 -12.48 35.41 -23.51
N LYS A 197 -11.39 35.29 -24.27
CA LYS A 197 -10.97 36.27 -25.29
C LYS A 197 -10.64 35.57 -26.59
#